data_AF-A0A800GKS8-F1
#
_entry.id   AF-A0A800GKS8-F1
#
_cell.length_a   1.000
_cell.length_b   1.000
_cell.length_c   1.000
_cell.angle_alpha   90.00
_cell.angle_beta   90.00
_cell.angle_gamma   90.00
#
_symmetry.space_group_name_H-M   'P 1'
#
loop_
_entity.id
_entity.type
_entity.pdbx_description
1 polymer ?
#
loop_
_entity_poly.entity_id
_entity_poly.type
_entity_poly.pdbx_seq_one_letter_code
_entity_poly.pdbx_strand_id
1 'polypeptide(L)'
;AEERPVIKIKKLFYRSWNLVEQALKLNDITVKDKNRDLGVFYVLFAAEDEDSGEAAFFENMTSLFSNAASRKAAYQLTLVWHESDTEVAAKLVKQENDGLLDDDEDNEAFAEEVDNSVLLIQSLYETMKHDLNIH
;
A
#
# COMPACT_ATOMS: atom_id res chain seq x y z
N ALA A 1 9.76 -20.82 2.29
CA ALA A 1 8.48 -20.17 2.63
C ALA A 1 8.79 -18.68 2.64
N GLU A 2 8.22 -17.92 1.72
CA GLU A 2 8.44 -16.48 1.68
C GLU A 2 7.64 -15.86 2.84
N GLU A 3 8.33 -15.39 3.86
CA GLU A 3 7.73 -14.66 4.98
C GLU A 3 7.21 -13.33 4.45
N ARG A 4 5.92 -13.30 4.08
CA ARG A 4 5.27 -12.06 3.62
C ARG A 4 5.06 -11.14 4.81
N PRO A 5 5.24 -9.82 4.65
CA PRO A 5 4.94 -8.86 5.70
C PRO A 5 3.42 -8.85 5.97
N VAL A 6 3.03 -9.06 7.22
CA VAL A 6 1.62 -9.12 7.67
C VAL A 6 1.38 -8.23 8.87
N ILE A 7 0.29 -7.47 8.86
CA ILE A 7 -0.24 -6.73 10.02
C ILE A 7 -1.38 -7.50 10.63
N LYS A 8 -1.40 -7.63 11.95
CA LYS A 8 -2.55 -8.16 12.71
C LYS A 8 -3.32 -7.04 13.37
N ILE A 9 -4.54 -6.80 12.89
CA ILE A 9 -5.47 -5.84 13.46
C ILE A 9 -6.45 -6.60 14.37
N LYS A 10 -6.40 -6.33 15.69
CA LYS A 10 -7.31 -6.93 16.69
C LYS A 10 -8.72 -6.32 16.63
N LYS A 11 -9.33 -6.37 15.46
CA LYS A 11 -10.68 -5.88 15.17
C LYS A 11 -11.34 -6.80 14.12
N LEU A 12 -12.66 -6.73 14.07
CA LEU A 12 -13.49 -7.40 13.08
C LEU A 12 -13.17 -6.90 11.66
N PHE A 13 -13.32 -7.74 10.64
CA PHE A 13 -13.02 -7.43 9.23
C PHE A 13 -13.55 -6.07 8.78
N TYR A 14 -14.83 -5.74 9.03
CA TYR A 14 -15.38 -4.46 8.60
C TYR A 14 -14.67 -3.25 9.24
N ARG A 15 -14.28 -3.36 10.50
CA ARG A 15 -13.55 -2.30 11.19
C ARG A 15 -12.13 -2.20 10.64
N SER A 16 -11.47 -3.35 10.44
CA SER A 16 -10.15 -3.44 9.84
C SER A 16 -10.12 -2.90 8.41
N TRP A 17 -11.14 -3.19 7.61
CA TRP A 17 -11.32 -2.66 6.25
C TRP A 17 -11.34 -1.14 6.25
N ASN A 18 -12.19 -0.54 7.09
CA ASN A 18 -12.29 0.92 7.20
C ASN A 18 -11.00 1.55 7.74
N LEU A 19 -10.27 0.85 8.62
CA LEU A 19 -8.98 1.30 9.14
C LEU A 19 -7.91 1.28 8.05
N VAL A 20 -7.84 0.21 7.26
CA VAL A 20 -6.94 0.11 6.10
C VAL A 20 -7.26 1.20 5.07
N GLU A 21 -8.53 1.41 4.75
CA GLU A 21 -8.92 2.47 3.81
C GLU A 21 -8.52 3.88 4.32
N GLN A 22 -8.69 4.15 5.62
CA GLN A 22 -8.25 5.40 6.22
C GLN A 22 -6.73 5.52 6.25
N ALA A 23 -6.01 4.46 6.61
CA ALA A 23 -4.56 4.46 6.64
C ALA A 23 -3.97 4.67 5.24
N LEU A 24 -4.53 4.03 4.21
CA LEU A 24 -4.14 4.25 2.82
C LEU A 24 -4.33 5.72 2.42
N LYS A 25 -5.47 6.32 2.76
CA LYS A 25 -5.76 7.72 2.49
C LYS A 25 -4.83 8.67 3.26
N LEU A 26 -4.55 8.39 4.53
CA LEU A 26 -3.65 9.18 5.36
C LEU A 26 -2.21 9.07 4.88
N ASN A 27 -1.83 7.95 4.24
CA ASN A 27 -0.52 7.76 3.62
C ASN A 27 -0.44 8.28 2.16
N ASP A 28 -1.49 8.91 1.64
CA ASP A 28 -1.62 9.30 0.22
C ASP A 28 -1.32 8.15 -0.77
N ILE A 29 -1.62 6.91 -0.35
CA ILE A 29 -1.46 5.72 -1.18
C ILE A 29 -2.65 5.65 -2.13
N THR A 30 -2.35 5.61 -3.43
CA THR A 30 -3.39 5.60 -4.47
C THR A 30 -4.03 4.22 -4.56
N VAL A 31 -5.33 4.14 -4.25
CA VAL A 31 -6.15 2.94 -4.46
C VAL A 31 -6.69 2.95 -5.88
N LYS A 32 -6.26 1.99 -6.70
CA LYS A 32 -6.74 1.82 -8.09
C LYS A 32 -8.06 1.06 -8.14
N ASP A 33 -8.16 0.01 -7.34
CA ASP A 33 -9.38 -0.77 -7.22
C ASP A 33 -9.49 -1.37 -5.81
N LYS A 34 -10.70 -1.74 -5.40
CA LYS A 34 -10.95 -2.44 -4.14
C LYS A 34 -12.18 -3.32 -4.25
N ASN A 35 -12.05 -4.55 -3.76
CA ASN A 35 -13.15 -5.49 -3.63
C ASN A 35 -13.29 -5.94 -2.17
N ARG A 36 -14.32 -5.41 -1.51
CA ARG A 36 -14.57 -5.69 -0.10
C ARG A 36 -15.04 -7.12 0.17
N ASP A 37 -15.78 -7.72 -0.76
CA ASP A 37 -16.28 -9.09 -0.60
C ASP A 37 -15.14 -10.11 -0.70
N LEU A 38 -14.11 -9.79 -1.49
CA LEU A 38 -12.87 -10.57 -1.60
C LEU A 38 -11.80 -10.15 -0.58
N GLY A 39 -11.99 -9.04 0.13
CA GLY A 39 -11.01 -8.50 1.07
C GLY A 39 -9.75 -7.96 0.39
N VAL A 40 -9.85 -7.40 -0.81
CA VAL A 40 -8.68 -6.98 -1.62
C VAL A 40 -8.68 -5.48 -1.90
N PHE A 41 -7.51 -4.84 -1.77
CA PHE A 41 -7.22 -3.53 -2.37
C PHE A 41 -6.07 -3.66 -3.37
N TYR A 42 -6.19 -2.98 -4.50
CA TYR A 42 -5.12 -2.78 -5.46
C TYR A 42 -4.61 -1.35 -5.33
N VAL A 43 -3.33 -1.21 -5.00
CA VAL A 43 -2.72 0.08 -4.65
C VAL A 43 -1.45 0.33 -5.43
N LEU A 44 -1.17 1.60 -5.71
CA LEU A 44 0.14 2.05 -6.19
C LEU A 44 0.92 2.66 -5.03
N PHE A 45 2.12 2.16 -4.80
CA PHE A 45 3.00 2.63 -3.74
C PHE A 45 4.36 3.02 -4.32
N ALA A 46 4.84 4.21 -3.97
CA ALA A 46 6.21 4.66 -4.20
C ALA A 46 6.96 4.61 -2.87
N ALA A 47 8.05 3.85 -2.81
CA ALA A 47 9.02 4.02 -1.73
C ALA A 47 9.86 5.27 -2.04
N GLU A 48 10.03 6.17 -1.07
CA GLU A 48 10.98 7.28 -1.21
C GLU A 48 12.41 6.74 -1.13
N ASP A 49 13.30 7.22 -2.00
CA ASP A 49 14.74 6.93 -1.91
C ASP A 49 15.33 7.72 -0.72
N GLU A 50 16.08 7.05 0.17
CA GLU A 50 16.63 7.58 1.44
C GLU A 50 17.59 8.79 1.32
N ASP A 51 17.83 9.33 0.11
CA ASP A 51 18.83 10.39 -0.14
C ASP A 51 18.30 11.83 -0.01
N SER A 52 17.00 12.06 0.22
CA SER A 52 16.49 13.38 0.60
C SER A 52 16.25 13.46 2.10
N GLY A 53 17.20 14.07 2.81
CA GLY A 53 17.22 14.19 4.26
C GLY A 53 15.94 14.76 4.88
N GLU A 54 15.67 14.25 6.09
CA GLU A 54 14.70 14.72 7.08
C GLU A 54 13.24 14.88 6.61
N ALA A 55 12.45 13.87 6.98
CA ALA A 55 11.08 13.99 7.49
C ALA A 55 10.14 14.94 6.70
N ALA A 56 9.60 14.46 5.58
CA ALA A 56 8.48 15.09 4.88
C ALA A 56 7.27 14.14 4.75
N PHE A 57 6.87 13.49 5.84
CA PHE A 57 5.58 12.79 5.92
C PHE A 57 4.42 13.81 5.93
N PHE A 58 3.96 14.30 4.78
CA PHE A 58 2.75 15.15 4.62
C PHE A 58 2.89 16.66 4.88
N GLU A 59 3.78 17.35 4.18
CA GLU A 59 3.51 18.76 3.88
C GLU A 59 3.39 18.99 2.37
N ASN A 60 2.17 19.40 1.99
CA ASN A 60 1.80 20.02 0.73
C ASN A 60 1.46 19.14 -0.48
N MET A 61 0.13 19.05 -0.65
CA MET A 61 -0.66 19.17 -1.88
C MET A 61 -0.16 20.11 -3.02
N THR A 62 1.13 20.37 -3.25
CA THR A 62 1.59 21.34 -4.28
C THR A 62 2.49 20.84 -5.40
N SER A 63 2.84 19.55 -5.48
CA SER A 63 3.70 19.04 -6.58
C SER A 63 3.02 18.04 -7.52
N LEU A 64 1.75 18.30 -7.89
CA LEU A 64 1.03 17.50 -8.90
C LEU A 64 1.72 17.44 -10.30
N PHE A 65 2.82 18.17 -10.54
CA PHE A 65 3.57 18.11 -11.80
C PHE A 65 5.06 18.36 -11.58
N SER A 66 5.82 17.34 -11.17
CA SER A 66 7.27 17.33 -11.37
C SER A 66 7.74 15.90 -11.62
N ASN A 67 8.31 15.70 -12.80
CA ASN A 67 9.04 14.53 -13.30
C ASN A 67 10.10 14.02 -12.31
N ALA A 68 9.68 13.35 -11.24
CA ALA A 68 10.53 12.47 -10.47
C ALA A 68 9.98 11.07 -10.68
N ALA A 69 10.72 10.28 -11.45
CA ALA A 69 10.53 8.84 -11.64
C ALA A 69 10.74 8.10 -10.30
N SER A 70 9.92 8.41 -9.31
CA SER A 70 9.72 7.59 -8.13
C SER A 70 9.14 6.28 -8.65
N ARG A 71 9.88 5.19 -8.49
CA ARG A 71 9.48 3.87 -8.98
C ARG A 71 8.22 3.40 -8.24
N LYS A 72 7.06 3.78 -8.76
CA LYS A 72 5.76 3.31 -8.27
C LYS A 72 5.60 1.85 -8.65
N ALA A 73 5.28 1.01 -7.68
CA ALA A 73 4.96 -0.39 -7.89
C ALA A 73 3.53 -0.69 -7.46
N ALA A 74 2.90 -1.65 -8.14
CA ALA A 74 1.54 -2.07 -7.85
C ALA A 74 1.54 -3.19 -6.81
N TYR A 75 0.68 -3.07 -5.80
CA TYR A 75 0.53 -4.06 -4.74
C TYR A 75 -0.93 -4.46 -4.55
N GLN A 76 -1.13 -5.73 -4.27
CA GLN A 76 -2.38 -6.29 -3.79
C GLN A 76 -2.30 -6.40 -2.27
N LEU A 77 -3.16 -5.67 -1.56
CA LEU A 77 -3.40 -5.83 -0.13
C LEU A 77 -4.56 -6.80 0.06
N THR A 78 -4.35 -7.84 0.85
CA THR A 78 -5.39 -8.83 1.18
C THR A 78 -5.69 -8.79 2.67
N LEU A 79 -6.96 -8.69 3.02
CA LEU A 79 -7.48 -8.66 4.37
C LEU A 79 -8.24 -9.96 4.64
N VAL A 80 -7.82 -10.71 5.65
CA VAL A 80 -8.45 -11.98 6.03
C VAL A 80 -8.79 -11.98 7.51
N TRP A 81 -10.04 -12.27 7.85
CA TRP A 81 -10.44 -12.47 9.24
C TRP A 81 -10.03 -13.88 9.70
N HIS A 82 -9.27 -13.95 10.80
CA HIS A 82 -8.99 -15.15 11.56
C HIS A 82 -9.54 -15.01 12.98
N GLU A 83 -10.67 -15.65 13.28
CA GLU A 83 -11.37 -15.75 14.58
C GLU A 83 -11.37 -14.49 15.49
N SER A 84 -10.21 -14.05 15.97
CA SER A 84 -9.92 -12.89 16.82
C SER A 84 -9.34 -11.64 16.13
N ASP A 85 -8.69 -11.77 14.97
CA ASP A 85 -7.96 -10.70 14.31
C ASP A 85 -8.17 -10.69 12.80
N THR A 86 -7.93 -9.53 12.18
CA THR A 86 -7.83 -9.41 10.72
C THR A 86 -6.36 -9.28 10.36
N GLU A 87 -5.89 -10.19 9.51
CA GLU A 87 -4.56 -10.13 8.92
C GLU A 87 -4.59 -9.30 7.64
N VAL A 88 -3.60 -8.43 7.47
CA VAL A 88 -3.41 -7.62 6.26
C VAL A 88 -2.06 -7.98 5.67
N ALA A 89 -2.04 -8.52 4.46
CA ALA A 89 -0.82 -8.91 3.76
C ALA A 89 -0.67 -8.13 2.45
N ALA A 90 0.55 -7.73 2.12
CA ALA A 90 0.87 -7.12 0.84
C ALA A 90 1.55 -8.12 -0.09
N LYS A 91 1.23 -8.05 -1.38
CA LYS A 91 1.88 -8.82 -2.43
C LYS A 91 2.12 -7.92 -3.63
N LEU A 92 3.35 -7.90 -4.14
CA LEU A 92 3.70 -7.22 -5.38
C LEU A 92 2.92 -7.82 -6.56
N VAL A 93 2.27 -6.97 -7.35
CA VAL A 93 1.55 -7.36 -8.57
C VAL A 93 2.54 -7.25 -9.73
N LYS A 94 3.10 -8.40 -10.14
CA LYS A 94 3.99 -8.45 -11.31
C LYS A 94 3.19 -8.21 -12.58
N GLN A 95 3.73 -7.38 -13.46
CA GLN A 95 3.11 -6.94 -14.73
C GLN A 95 2.69 -8.09 -15.65
N GLU A 96 3.25 -9.30 -15.49
CA GLU A 96 3.01 -10.43 -16.42
C GLU A 96 1.61 -11.07 -16.36
N ASN A 97 0.68 -10.65 -15.48
CA ASN A 97 -0.60 -11.38 -15.35
C ASN A 97 -1.88 -10.61 -14.99
N ASP A 98 -1.88 -9.29 -14.83
CA ASP A 98 -3.12 -8.57 -14.48
C ASP A 98 -3.32 -7.36 -15.39
N GLY A 99 -4.36 -7.40 -16.23
CA GLY A 99 -4.83 -6.27 -17.05
C GLY A 99 -5.37 -5.07 -16.24
N LEU A 100 -4.95 -4.94 -14.98
CA LEU A 100 -5.14 -3.78 -14.12
C LEU A 100 -4.19 -2.63 -14.47
N LEU A 101 -3.16 -2.89 -15.28
CA LEU A 101 -2.11 -1.93 -15.66
C LEU A 101 -2.14 -1.54 -17.14
N ASP A 102 -3.16 -1.98 -17.90
CA ASP A 102 -3.19 -1.89 -19.37
C ASP A 102 -3.63 -0.51 -19.93
N ASP A 103 -3.85 0.51 -19.10
CA ASP A 103 -4.49 1.76 -19.56
C ASP A 103 -3.57 3.00 -19.57
N ASP A 104 -2.26 2.85 -19.38
CA ASP A 104 -1.31 3.96 -19.54
C ASP A 104 -0.29 3.65 -20.66
N GLU A 105 -0.32 4.50 -21.70
CA GLU A 105 0.40 4.44 -22.98
C GLU A 105 1.93 4.64 -22.86
N ASP A 106 2.51 4.42 -21.68
CA ASP A 106 3.93 4.62 -21.39
C ASP A 106 4.52 3.33 -20.83
N ASN A 107 4.92 2.44 -21.74
CA ASN A 107 5.66 1.22 -21.46
C ASN A 107 7.10 1.56 -21.03
N GLU A 108 7.26 2.15 -19.84
CA GLU A 108 8.55 2.24 -19.17
C GLU A 108 8.83 0.91 -18.47
N ALA A 109 9.73 0.13 -19.06
CA ALA A 109 10.21 -1.13 -18.52
C ALA A 109 10.59 -0.96 -17.04
N PHE A 110 9.86 -1.66 -16.16
CA PHE A 110 10.11 -1.70 -14.73
C PHE A 110 11.54 -2.22 -14.48
N ALA A 111 12.47 -1.31 -14.16
CA ALA A 111 13.81 -1.65 -13.75
C ALA A 111 13.75 -2.37 -12.40
N GLU A 112 14.25 -3.61 -12.34
CA GLU A 112 14.42 -4.47 -11.15
C GLU A 112 13.54 -4.06 -9.97
N GLU A 113 12.30 -4.56 -9.98
CA GLU A 113 11.25 -4.25 -9.02
C GLU A 113 11.67 -4.74 -7.61
N VAL A 114 12.35 -3.89 -6.84
CA VAL A 114 12.67 -4.16 -5.43
C VAL A 114 11.35 -4.23 -4.69
N ASP A 115 11.05 -5.39 -4.09
CA ASP A 115 9.82 -5.61 -3.34
C ASP A 115 9.79 -4.74 -2.08
N ASN A 116 9.10 -3.61 -2.19
CA ASN A 116 8.89 -2.65 -1.10
C ASN A 116 7.61 -2.94 -0.31
N SER A 117 7.04 -4.15 -0.41
CA SER A 117 5.85 -4.57 0.36
C SER A 117 6.06 -4.43 1.87
N VAL A 118 7.30 -4.59 2.36
CA VAL A 118 7.65 -4.39 3.77
C VAL A 118 7.46 -2.93 4.17
N LEU A 119 7.93 -1.97 3.36
CA LEU A 119 7.78 -0.54 3.62
C LEU A 119 6.31 -0.12 3.57
N LEU A 120 5.55 -0.64 2.62
CA LEU A 120 4.10 -0.41 2.52
C LEU A 120 3.38 -0.88 3.79
N ILE A 121 3.65 -2.10 4.23
CA ILE A 121 3.06 -2.67 5.45
C ILE A 121 3.49 -1.90 6.70
N GLN A 122 4.75 -1.47 6.77
CA GLN A 122 5.26 -0.68 7.89
C GLN A 122 4.58 0.70 7.96
N SER A 123 4.45 1.40 6.84
CA SER A 123 3.75 2.69 6.73
C SER A 123 2.29 2.56 7.20
N LEU A 124 1.56 1.53 6.73
CA LEU A 124 0.19 1.27 7.16
C LEU A 124 0.10 1.00 8.67
N TYR A 125 1.02 0.20 9.21
CA TYR A 125 1.05 -0.10 10.64
C TYR A 125 1.27 1.15 11.49
N GLU A 126 2.26 1.97 11.15
CA GLU A 126 2.57 3.17 11.93
C GLU A 126 1.42 4.18 11.88
N THR A 127 0.81 4.42 10.73
CA THR A 127 -0.37 5.31 10.63
C THR A 127 -1.56 4.78 11.44
N MET A 128 -1.84 3.48 11.39
CA MET A 128 -2.92 2.94 12.19
C MET A 128 -2.64 3.09 13.69
N LYS A 129 -1.41 2.83 14.11
CA LYS A 129 -0.98 2.87 15.50
C LYS A 129 -0.96 4.31 16.04
N HIS A 130 -0.45 5.27 15.27
CA HIS A 130 -0.24 6.65 15.71
C HIS A 130 -1.43 7.56 15.43
N ASP A 131 -2.05 7.47 14.25
CA ASP A 131 -3.08 8.42 13.80
C ASP A 131 -4.52 7.90 14.01
N LEU A 132 -4.70 6.56 13.95
CA LEU A 132 -6.02 5.92 14.13
C LEU A 132 -6.19 5.27 15.50
N ASN A 133 -5.16 5.34 16.35
CA ASN A 133 -5.13 4.88 17.73
C ASN A 133 -5.70 3.46 17.94
N ILE A 134 -5.22 2.49 17.15
CA ILE A 134 -5.60 1.09 17.33
C ILE A 134 -4.94 0.52 18.60
N HIS A 135 -5.73 0.30 19.65
CA HIS A 135 -5.38 -0.50 20.83
C HIS A 135 -5.88 -1.94 20.70
#